data_AF-A0A9C6XUL0-F1
#
_entry.id   AF-A0A9C6XUL0-F1
#
_cell.length_a   1.000
_cell.length_b   1.000
_cell.length_c   1.000
_cell.angle_alpha   90.00
_cell.angle_beta   90.00
_cell.angle_gamma   90.00
#
_symmetry.space_group_name_H-M   'P 1'
#
loop_
_entity.id
_entity.type
_entity.pdbx_description
1 polymer ?
#
loop_
_entity_poly.entity_id
_entity_poly.type
_entity_poly.pdbx_seq_one_letter_code
_entity_poly.pdbx_strand_id
1 'polypeptide(L)'
;MTDNSDAEKGAIKAVWPKSLQYLCHFHVGQSEWRWLKDSKHKVPQENQPGLMKMLQNIMYAECTEQYEEALETLKSCGQSNYIKHLEVDLLPIKEEWVKMFRHDIISRGHETNNLAEANIRILKDVVLTRTKAFNVTAMVDFTVRIWEPYFESRLLRYAYGRESGPLLRFEELSGRMPHDSIKKVKHMGDDLYLVPSGNPLTPDLTYEVESTIGWCSCPAGRCGALCKHQALIYEHYGGAFPNMPAINCVGRHELGILSLGDQCPPLSFFVAVGEKVPEVRNILI
;
A
#
# COMPACT_ATOMS: atom_id res chain seq x y z
N MET A 1 -9.88 -1.02 -3.08
CA MET A 1 -9.78 -2.42 -2.60
C MET A 1 -10.87 -2.66 -1.58
N THR A 2 -11.62 -3.74 -1.71
CA THR A 2 -12.76 -4.08 -0.83
C THR A 2 -12.74 -5.55 -0.45
N ASP A 3 -13.69 -5.95 0.39
CA ASP A 3 -14.05 -7.35 0.54
C ASP A 3 -14.81 -7.83 -0.72
N ASN A 4 -14.97 -9.15 -0.86
CA ASN A 4 -15.80 -9.70 -1.92
C ASN A 4 -17.29 -9.60 -1.54
N SER A 5 -17.84 -8.39 -1.66
CA SER A 5 -19.21 -8.04 -1.28
C SER A 5 -19.92 -7.33 -2.42
N ASP A 6 -20.96 -7.96 -2.98
CA ASP A 6 -21.76 -7.37 -4.06
C ASP A 6 -22.41 -6.05 -3.66
N ALA A 7 -22.82 -5.93 -2.40
CA ALA A 7 -23.43 -4.70 -1.88
C ALA A 7 -22.41 -3.54 -1.84
N GLU A 8 -21.20 -3.82 -1.36
CA GLU A 8 -20.12 -2.82 -1.29
C GLU A 8 -19.66 -2.41 -2.69
N LYS A 9 -19.39 -3.41 -3.56
CA LYS A 9 -19.03 -3.21 -4.96
C LYS A 9 -20.10 -2.43 -5.71
N GLY A 10 -21.38 -2.79 -5.52
CA GLY A 10 -22.53 -2.12 -6.12
C GLY A 10 -22.64 -0.67 -5.67
N ALA A 11 -22.50 -0.39 -4.37
CA ALA A 11 -22.56 0.97 -3.84
C ALA A 11 -21.43 1.85 -4.38
N ILE A 12 -20.19 1.35 -4.41
CA ILE A 12 -19.05 2.09 -4.98
C ILE A 12 -19.28 2.38 -6.46
N LYS A 13 -19.73 1.39 -7.24
CA LYS A 13 -19.98 1.56 -8.68
C LYS A 13 -21.11 2.56 -8.97
N ALA A 14 -22.12 2.60 -8.11
CA ALA A 14 -23.23 3.53 -8.25
C ALA A 14 -22.79 4.99 -8.07
N VAL A 15 -21.87 5.26 -7.13
CA VAL A 15 -21.38 6.62 -6.83
C VAL A 15 -20.19 7.00 -7.72
N TRP A 16 -19.25 6.07 -7.94
CA TRP A 16 -18.03 6.26 -8.71
C TRP A 16 -17.93 5.22 -9.84
N PRO A 17 -18.71 5.35 -10.92
CA PRO A 17 -18.80 4.33 -11.98
C PRO A 17 -17.48 4.09 -12.74
N LYS A 18 -16.54 5.03 -12.67
CA LYS A 18 -15.21 4.93 -13.27
C LYS A 18 -14.16 4.30 -12.36
N SER A 19 -14.49 4.02 -11.08
CA SER A 19 -13.53 3.43 -10.15
C SER A 19 -13.24 1.98 -10.56
N LEU A 20 -11.96 1.62 -10.61
CA LEU A 20 -11.54 0.22 -10.68
C LEU A 20 -11.80 -0.47 -9.33
N GLN A 21 -12.29 -1.70 -9.38
CA GLN A 21 -12.60 -2.48 -8.17
C GLN A 21 -11.66 -3.66 -8.04
N TYR A 22 -10.98 -3.73 -6.90
CA TYR A 22 -10.04 -4.79 -6.56
C TYR A 22 -10.40 -5.40 -5.22
N LEU A 23 -10.13 -6.69 -5.07
CA LEU A 23 -10.35 -7.40 -3.83
C LEU A 23 -9.09 -7.36 -2.95
N CYS A 24 -9.28 -7.21 -1.64
CA CYS A 24 -8.19 -7.34 -0.70
C CYS A 24 -7.65 -8.77 -0.68
N HIS A 25 -6.34 -8.99 -0.94
CA HIS A 25 -5.75 -10.35 -0.93
C HIS A 25 -5.94 -11.09 0.40
N PHE A 26 -5.94 -10.37 1.53
CA PHE A 26 -6.21 -10.96 2.83
C PHE A 26 -7.64 -11.51 2.92
N HIS A 27 -8.63 -10.76 2.45
CA HIS A 27 -10.04 -11.19 2.48
C HIS A 27 -10.34 -12.29 1.47
N VAL A 28 -9.70 -12.26 0.30
CA VAL A 28 -9.71 -13.38 -0.65
C VAL A 28 -9.17 -14.63 0.05
N GLY A 29 -7.93 -14.60 0.55
CA GLY A 29 -7.35 -15.74 1.26
C GLY A 29 -8.18 -16.22 2.46
N GLN A 30 -8.79 -15.30 3.21
CA GLN A 30 -9.66 -15.66 4.34
C GLN A 30 -10.97 -16.31 3.89
N SER A 31 -11.62 -15.78 2.85
CA SER A 31 -12.82 -16.37 2.22
C SER A 31 -12.52 -17.78 1.74
N GLU A 32 -11.43 -17.94 1.01
CA GLU A 32 -11.02 -19.22 0.44
C GLU A 32 -10.64 -20.24 1.50
N TRP A 33 -10.04 -19.79 2.60
CA TRP A 33 -9.79 -20.66 3.75
C TRP A 33 -11.08 -21.13 4.43
N ARG A 34 -12.11 -20.28 4.51
CA ARG A 34 -13.42 -20.69 5.03
C ARG A 34 -14.10 -21.68 4.09
N TRP A 35 -14.03 -21.44 2.77
CA TRP A 35 -14.55 -22.36 1.76
C TRP A 35 -13.88 -23.73 1.88
N LEU A 36 -12.54 -23.80 1.92
CA LEU A 36 -11.81 -25.06 2.04
C LEU A 36 -12.17 -25.85 3.31
N LYS A 37 -12.48 -25.14 4.41
CA LYS A 37 -12.84 -25.76 5.70
C LYS A 37 -14.30 -26.16 5.82
N ASP A 38 -15.18 -25.67 4.96
CA ASP A 38 -16.59 -26.00 5.02
C ASP A 38 -16.83 -27.43 4.50
N SER A 39 -17.31 -28.29 5.40
CA SER A 39 -17.46 -29.73 5.17
C SER A 39 -18.38 -30.05 4.00
N LYS A 40 -19.29 -29.13 3.61
CA LYS A 40 -20.17 -29.32 2.45
C LYS A 40 -19.42 -29.45 1.12
N HIS A 41 -18.20 -28.92 1.04
CA HIS A 41 -17.38 -28.95 -0.17
C HIS A 41 -16.52 -30.21 -0.30
N LYS A 42 -16.51 -31.07 0.73
CA LYS A 42 -15.85 -32.39 0.71
C LYS A 42 -14.37 -32.34 0.31
N VAL A 43 -13.65 -31.32 0.79
CA VAL A 43 -12.19 -31.22 0.64
C VAL A 43 -11.52 -31.84 1.87
N PRO A 44 -10.69 -32.89 1.71
CA PRO A 44 -9.98 -33.52 2.83
C PRO A 44 -9.07 -32.52 3.55
N GLN A 45 -9.04 -32.60 4.88
CA GLN A 45 -8.32 -31.63 5.73
C GLN A 45 -6.82 -31.58 5.42
N GLU A 46 -6.23 -32.72 5.09
CA GLU A 46 -4.85 -32.90 4.68
C GLU A 46 -4.51 -32.15 3.38
N ASN A 47 -5.49 -31.92 2.51
CA ASN A 47 -5.29 -31.27 1.21
C ASN A 47 -5.49 -29.75 1.27
N GLN A 48 -6.23 -29.24 2.26
CA GLN A 48 -6.59 -27.82 2.37
C GLN A 48 -5.37 -26.87 2.38
N PRO A 49 -4.28 -27.13 3.14
CA PRO A 49 -3.10 -26.25 3.13
C PRO A 49 -2.42 -26.22 1.76
N GLY A 50 -2.33 -27.35 1.08
CA GLY A 50 -1.74 -27.46 -0.26
C GLY A 50 -2.53 -26.66 -1.30
N LEU A 51 -3.86 -26.79 -1.28
CA LEU A 51 -4.75 -26.04 -2.16
C LEU A 51 -4.69 -24.52 -1.93
N MET A 52 -4.68 -24.09 -0.67
CA MET A 52 -4.49 -22.68 -0.34
C MET A 52 -3.14 -22.17 -0.85
N LYS A 53 -2.07 -22.95 -0.72
CA LYS A 53 -0.75 -22.56 -1.22
C LYS A 53 -0.74 -22.44 -2.75
N MET A 54 -1.37 -23.38 -3.46
CA MET A 54 -1.51 -23.31 -4.92
C MET A 54 -2.30 -22.07 -5.36
N LEU A 55 -3.42 -21.77 -4.68
CA LEU A 55 -4.18 -20.54 -4.95
C LEU A 55 -3.35 -19.28 -4.68
N GLN A 56 -2.59 -19.24 -3.58
CA GLN A 56 -1.71 -18.11 -3.28
C GLN A 56 -0.65 -17.89 -4.36
N ASN A 57 -0.14 -18.96 -4.98
CA ASN A 57 0.79 -18.82 -6.10
C ASN A 57 0.12 -18.13 -7.29
N ILE A 58 -1.16 -18.45 -7.58
CA ILE A 58 -1.95 -17.73 -8.60
C ILE A 58 -2.16 -16.27 -8.18
N MET A 59 -2.61 -16.04 -6.94
CA MET A 59 -2.92 -14.71 -6.41
C MET A 59 -1.74 -13.75 -6.47
N TYR A 60 -0.53 -14.24 -6.16
CA TYR A 60 0.69 -13.44 -6.10
C TYR A 60 1.55 -13.52 -7.37
N ALA A 61 1.08 -14.15 -8.44
CA ALA A 61 1.79 -14.19 -9.71
C ALA A 61 2.12 -12.77 -10.21
N GLU A 62 3.35 -12.57 -10.67
CA GLU A 62 3.87 -11.27 -11.10
C GLU A 62 4.01 -11.14 -12.62
N CYS A 63 3.80 -12.22 -13.36
CA CYS A 63 3.80 -12.20 -14.82
C CYS A 63 2.90 -13.32 -15.34
N THR A 64 2.61 -13.26 -16.64
CA THR A 64 1.75 -14.22 -17.33
C THR A 64 2.26 -15.65 -17.17
N GLU A 65 3.57 -15.86 -17.27
CA GLU A 65 4.18 -17.18 -17.18
C GLU A 65 3.98 -17.80 -15.79
N GLN A 66 4.22 -17.02 -14.73
CA GLN A 66 3.99 -17.47 -13.34
C GLN A 66 2.51 -17.77 -13.08
N TYR A 67 1.62 -16.95 -13.64
CA TYR A 67 0.18 -17.12 -13.49
C TYR A 67 -0.29 -18.42 -14.18
N GLU A 68 0.13 -18.64 -15.42
CA GLU A 68 -0.23 -19.82 -16.20
C GLU A 68 0.30 -21.10 -15.56
N GLU A 69 1.57 -21.12 -15.15
CA GLU A 69 2.19 -22.26 -14.46
C GLU A 69 1.46 -22.60 -13.14
N ALA A 70 1.17 -21.58 -12.32
CA ALA A 70 0.46 -21.77 -11.06
C ALA A 70 -0.98 -22.28 -11.28
N LEU A 71 -1.64 -21.78 -12.32
CA LEU A 71 -3.00 -22.20 -12.68
C LEU A 71 -3.03 -23.65 -13.16
N GLU A 72 -2.10 -24.04 -14.04
CA GLU A 72 -1.97 -25.41 -14.54
C GLU A 72 -1.67 -26.40 -13.40
N THR A 73 -0.76 -26.01 -12.50
CA THR A 73 -0.43 -26.79 -11.30
C THR A 73 -1.67 -27.05 -10.44
N LEU A 74 -2.49 -26.02 -10.19
CA LEU A 74 -3.71 -26.16 -9.40
C LEU A 74 -4.76 -27.00 -10.13
N LYS A 75 -4.96 -26.79 -11.44
CA LYS A 75 -5.91 -27.59 -12.24
C LYS A 75 -5.53 -29.06 -12.30
N SER A 76 -4.25 -29.39 -12.15
CA SER A 76 -3.74 -30.76 -12.18
C SER A 76 -3.72 -31.44 -10.79
N CYS A 77 -4.15 -30.78 -9.71
CA CYS A 77 -4.03 -31.32 -8.35
C CYS A 77 -5.04 -32.44 -7.99
N GLY A 78 -5.95 -32.78 -8.91
CA GLY A 78 -6.94 -33.85 -8.71
C GLY A 78 -8.11 -33.51 -7.78
N GLN A 79 -8.21 -32.29 -7.26
CA GLN A 79 -9.29 -31.86 -6.36
C GLN A 79 -10.47 -31.25 -7.13
N SER A 80 -11.30 -32.09 -7.74
CA SER A 80 -12.37 -31.70 -8.67
C SER A 80 -13.34 -30.65 -8.12
N ASN A 81 -13.77 -30.75 -6.85
CA ASN A 81 -14.68 -29.78 -6.25
C ASN A 81 -14.05 -28.38 -6.15
N TYR A 82 -12.76 -28.31 -5.81
CA TYR A 82 -12.06 -27.04 -5.70
C TYR A 82 -11.73 -26.45 -7.06
N ILE A 83 -11.39 -27.29 -8.04
CA ILE A 83 -11.20 -26.86 -9.43
C ILE A 83 -12.51 -26.26 -9.97
N LYS A 84 -13.65 -26.89 -9.71
CA LYS A 84 -14.96 -26.35 -10.10
C LYS A 84 -15.22 -24.99 -9.46
N HIS A 85 -14.94 -24.83 -8.16
CA HIS A 85 -15.07 -23.56 -7.47
C HIS A 85 -14.15 -22.48 -8.06
N LEU A 86 -12.88 -22.82 -8.31
CA LEU A 86 -11.92 -21.94 -8.96
C LEU A 86 -12.46 -21.45 -10.32
N GLU A 87 -12.94 -22.37 -11.17
CA GLU A 87 -13.38 -22.04 -12.53
C GLU A 87 -14.69 -21.25 -12.58
N VAL A 88 -15.64 -21.54 -11.68
CA VAL A 88 -16.97 -20.92 -11.68
C VAL A 88 -16.99 -19.61 -10.90
N ASP A 89 -16.28 -19.53 -9.78
CA ASP A 89 -16.46 -18.44 -8.82
C ASP A 89 -15.26 -17.46 -8.81
N LEU A 90 -14.02 -17.94 -8.97
CA LEU A 90 -12.82 -17.11 -8.82
C LEU A 90 -12.23 -16.61 -10.14
N LEU A 91 -12.09 -17.49 -11.14
CA LEU A 91 -11.49 -17.12 -12.43
C LEU A 91 -12.27 -16.04 -13.19
N PRO A 92 -13.62 -15.96 -13.15
CA PRO A 92 -14.35 -14.89 -13.81
C PRO A 92 -14.00 -13.49 -13.30
N ILE A 93 -13.53 -13.40 -12.05
CA ILE A 93 -13.14 -12.15 -11.38
C ILE A 93 -11.62 -12.05 -11.16
N LYS A 94 -10.81 -12.83 -11.89
CA LYS A 94 -9.34 -12.90 -11.71
C LYS A 94 -8.63 -11.55 -11.73
N GLU A 95 -9.08 -10.62 -12.57
CA GLU A 95 -8.51 -9.27 -12.67
C GLU A 95 -8.67 -8.49 -11.35
N GLU A 96 -9.67 -8.81 -10.55
CA GLU A 96 -9.93 -8.14 -9.28
C GLU A 96 -9.00 -8.63 -8.16
N TRP A 97 -8.50 -9.87 -8.19
CA TRP A 97 -7.79 -10.49 -7.06
C TRP A 97 -6.39 -11.02 -7.36
N VAL A 98 -5.97 -11.09 -8.62
CA VAL A 98 -4.61 -11.52 -8.98
C VAL A 98 -3.71 -10.29 -9.14
N LYS A 99 -2.52 -10.35 -8.53
CA LYS A 99 -1.57 -9.24 -8.45
C LYS A 99 -1.13 -8.73 -9.83
N MET A 100 -0.83 -9.61 -10.79
CA MET A 100 -0.32 -9.18 -12.11
C MET A 100 -1.26 -8.23 -12.87
N PHE A 101 -2.58 -8.36 -12.70
CA PHE A 101 -3.56 -7.50 -13.37
C PHE A 101 -3.68 -6.10 -12.74
N ARG A 102 -2.91 -5.82 -11.68
CA ARG A 102 -2.90 -4.54 -10.96
C ARG A 102 -1.65 -3.71 -11.19
N HIS A 103 -0.70 -4.21 -11.98
CA HIS A 103 0.63 -3.60 -12.09
C HIS A 103 0.63 -2.19 -12.67
N ASP A 104 -0.36 -1.84 -13.48
CA ASP A 104 -0.46 -0.52 -14.10
C ASP A 104 -1.16 0.51 -13.19
N ILE A 105 -1.32 0.20 -11.90
CA ILE A 105 -2.07 1.01 -10.95
C ILE A 105 -1.20 1.42 -9.77
N ILE A 106 -1.31 2.69 -9.42
CA ILE A 106 -0.63 3.27 -8.26
C ILE A 106 -1.38 2.85 -6.99
N SER A 107 -1.12 1.64 -6.49
CA SER A 107 -1.63 1.14 -5.20
C SER A 107 -0.84 1.67 -4.00
N ARG A 108 0.30 2.35 -4.24
CA ARG A 108 1.26 2.81 -3.21
C ARG A 108 1.80 1.68 -2.33
N GLY A 109 1.78 0.44 -2.84
CA GLY A 109 2.18 -0.75 -2.09
C GLY A 109 1.11 -1.27 -1.14
N HIS A 110 -0.11 -0.74 -1.21
CA HIS A 110 -1.25 -1.30 -0.51
C HIS A 110 -1.91 -2.36 -1.40
N GLU A 111 -1.65 -3.63 -1.08
CA GLU A 111 -2.32 -4.80 -1.67
C GLU A 111 -3.31 -5.47 -0.71
N THR A 112 -3.43 -4.91 0.49
CA THR A 112 -4.33 -5.37 1.55
C THR A 112 -5.08 -4.18 2.15
N ASN A 113 -6.16 -4.44 2.88
CA ASN A 113 -6.91 -3.41 3.61
C ASN A 113 -6.33 -3.16 5.02
N ASN A 114 -5.02 -3.41 5.22
CA ASN A 114 -4.35 -3.28 6.50
C ASN A 114 -4.61 -1.93 7.19
N LEU A 115 -4.67 -0.85 6.41
CA LEU A 115 -5.02 0.48 6.90
C LEU A 115 -6.45 0.51 7.46
N ALA A 116 -7.42 -0.05 6.75
CA ALA A 116 -8.81 -0.13 7.21
C ALA A 116 -8.93 -0.97 8.50
N GLU A 117 -8.29 -2.14 8.55
CA GLU A 117 -8.29 -3.00 9.75
C GLU A 117 -7.61 -2.30 10.96
N ALA A 118 -6.49 -1.61 10.74
CA ALA A 118 -5.84 -0.83 11.80
C ALA A 118 -6.77 0.29 12.33
N ASN A 119 -7.49 0.97 11.44
CA ASN A 119 -8.48 1.98 11.82
C ASN A 119 -9.68 1.37 12.57
N ILE A 120 -10.20 0.23 12.12
CA ILE A 120 -11.27 -0.49 12.82
C ILE A 120 -10.82 -0.94 14.21
N ARG A 121 -9.55 -1.31 14.38
CA ARG A 121 -8.99 -1.63 15.70
C ARG A 121 -8.95 -0.40 16.61
N ILE A 122 -8.53 0.76 16.12
CA ILE A 122 -8.58 2.02 16.86
C ILE A 122 -10.01 2.34 17.28
N LEU A 123 -10.96 2.23 16.35
CA LEU A 123 -12.38 2.43 16.64
C LEU A 123 -12.86 1.48 17.75
N LYS A 124 -12.57 0.18 17.64
CA LYS A 124 -13.00 -0.81 18.63
C LYS A 124 -12.33 -0.61 19.99
N ASP A 125 -11.02 -0.41 20.02
CA ASP A 125 -10.22 -0.48 21.25
C ASP A 125 -10.10 0.87 21.96
N VAL A 126 -9.95 1.96 21.20
CA VAL A 126 -9.73 3.31 21.74
C VAL A 126 -11.05 4.08 21.85
N VAL A 127 -11.80 4.14 20.74
CA VAL A 127 -13.00 5.00 20.66
C VAL A 127 -14.18 4.37 21.40
N LEU A 128 -14.44 3.09 21.13
CA LEU A 128 -15.60 2.37 21.69
C LEU A 128 -15.27 1.55 22.94
N THR A 129 -13.98 1.44 23.30
CA THR A 129 -13.47 0.66 24.45
C THR A 129 -14.07 -0.75 24.53
N ARG A 130 -14.25 -1.40 23.37
CA ARG A 130 -14.88 -2.73 23.17
C ARG A 130 -16.34 -2.85 23.65
N THR A 131 -17.03 -1.74 23.84
CA THR A 131 -18.44 -1.72 24.20
C THR A 131 -19.29 -2.03 22.97
N LYS A 132 -20.23 -2.99 23.12
CA LYS A 132 -20.98 -3.55 21.99
C LYS A 132 -22.20 -2.74 21.55
N ALA A 133 -22.70 -1.84 22.40
CA ALA A 133 -23.92 -1.10 22.12
C ALA A 133 -23.83 0.34 22.64
N PHE A 134 -24.04 1.27 21.72
CA PHE A 134 -24.27 2.68 22.00
C PHE A 134 -25.41 3.17 21.11
N ASN A 135 -26.14 4.19 21.57
CA ASN A 135 -27.08 4.88 20.67
C ASN A 135 -26.31 5.75 19.67
N VAL A 136 -26.99 6.15 18.59
CA VAL A 136 -26.38 6.93 17.50
C VAL A 136 -25.77 8.25 18.00
N THR A 137 -26.44 8.93 18.94
CA THR A 137 -25.93 10.20 19.51
C THR A 137 -24.60 10.01 20.22
N ALA A 138 -24.45 8.94 21.01
CA ALA A 138 -23.19 8.61 21.67
C ALA A 138 -22.10 8.25 20.66
N MET A 139 -22.43 7.58 19.55
CA MET A 139 -21.46 7.31 18.49
C MET A 139 -20.91 8.60 17.86
N VAL A 140 -21.79 9.58 17.61
CA VAL A 140 -21.38 10.90 17.11
C VAL A 140 -20.49 11.61 18.14
N ASP A 141 -20.87 11.61 19.41
CA ASP A 141 -20.09 12.22 20.48
C ASP A 141 -18.68 11.60 20.61
N PHE A 142 -18.55 10.28 20.55
CA PHE A 142 -17.24 9.61 20.57
C PHE A 142 -16.38 9.91 19.35
N THR A 143 -17.00 10.09 18.19
CA THR A 143 -16.27 10.44 16.97
C THR A 143 -15.58 11.80 17.14
N VAL A 144 -16.33 12.79 17.62
CA VAL A 144 -15.82 14.17 17.79
C VAL A 144 -14.91 14.29 19.01
N ARG A 145 -15.24 13.67 20.14
CA ARG A 145 -14.52 13.89 21.41
C ARG A 145 -13.35 12.95 21.64
N ILE A 146 -13.32 11.80 20.98
CA ILE A 146 -12.29 10.78 21.18
C ILE A 146 -11.55 10.50 19.89
N TRP A 147 -12.28 10.20 18.82
CA TRP A 147 -11.67 9.70 17.60
C TRP A 147 -10.85 10.75 16.85
N GLU A 148 -11.42 11.95 16.67
CA GLU A 148 -10.76 13.08 16.03
C GLU A 148 -9.53 13.56 16.83
N PRO A 149 -9.63 13.90 18.14
CA PRO A 149 -8.46 14.26 18.94
C PRO A 149 -7.37 13.18 19.00
N TYR A 150 -7.75 11.90 18.93
CA TYR A 150 -6.79 10.80 18.84
C TYR A 150 -5.93 10.90 17.57
N PHE A 151 -6.54 11.14 16.41
CA PHE A 151 -5.79 11.29 15.17
C PHE A 151 -5.02 12.60 15.08
N GLU A 152 -5.59 13.71 15.55
CA GLU A 152 -4.89 14.98 15.67
C GLU A 152 -3.59 14.81 16.46
N SER A 153 -3.69 14.21 17.65
CA SER A 153 -2.53 13.93 18.51
C SER A 153 -1.50 13.05 17.83
N ARG A 154 -1.93 12.02 17.07
CA ARG A 154 -1.01 11.18 16.30
C ARG A 154 -0.31 11.96 15.19
N LEU A 155 -1.02 12.74 14.39
CA LEU A 155 -0.42 13.58 13.36
C LEU A 155 0.60 14.54 13.96
N LEU A 156 0.27 15.17 15.09
CA LEU A 156 1.17 16.08 15.80
C LEU A 156 2.44 15.41 16.31
N ARG A 157 2.39 14.15 16.74
CA ARG A 157 3.60 13.41 17.12
C ARG A 157 4.57 13.28 15.95
N TYR A 158 4.07 13.02 14.74
CA TYR A 158 4.89 13.01 13.53
C TYR A 158 5.34 14.41 13.14
N ALA A 159 4.43 15.39 13.14
CA ALA A 159 4.73 16.79 12.82
C ALA A 159 5.83 17.37 13.72
N TYR A 160 5.81 17.06 15.02
CA TYR A 160 6.82 17.51 15.97
C TYR A 160 8.06 16.61 16.04
N GLY A 161 8.24 15.68 15.10
CA GLY A 161 9.43 14.83 15.03
C GLY A 161 9.60 13.88 16.21
N ARG A 162 8.51 13.55 16.93
CA ARG A 162 8.54 12.60 18.06
C ARG A 162 8.48 11.14 17.61
N GLU A 163 8.23 10.89 16.33
CA GLU A 163 8.18 9.57 15.71
C GLU A 163 9.26 9.45 14.64
N SER A 164 10.27 8.60 14.90
CA SER A 164 11.40 8.40 13.97
C SER A 164 11.17 7.32 12.93
N GLY A 165 10.12 6.49 13.08
CA GLY A 165 9.86 5.35 12.21
C GLY A 165 9.88 5.65 10.70
N PRO A 166 9.24 6.72 10.21
CA PRO A 166 9.28 7.06 8.79
C PRO A 166 10.66 7.45 8.29
N LEU A 167 11.43 8.21 9.10
CA LEU A 167 12.81 8.59 8.78
C LEU A 167 13.72 7.36 8.76
N LEU A 168 13.65 6.51 9.78
CA LEU A 168 14.45 5.26 9.84
C LEU A 168 14.17 4.35 8.64
N ARG A 169 12.91 4.25 8.21
CA ARG A 169 12.54 3.48 7.01
C ARG A 169 13.11 4.09 5.73
N PHE A 170 13.11 5.42 5.62
CA PHE A 170 13.72 6.12 4.50
C PHE A 170 15.24 5.88 4.47
N GLU A 171 15.92 6.05 5.60
CA GLU A 171 17.36 5.80 5.74
C GLU A 171 17.71 4.34 5.43
N GLU A 172 16.90 3.39 5.89
CA GLU A 172 17.07 1.97 5.56
C GLU A 172 16.97 1.72 4.04
N LEU A 173 16.00 2.35 3.36
CA LEU A 173 15.84 2.22 1.92
C LEU A 173 17.01 2.86 1.17
N SER A 174 17.42 4.06 1.55
CA SER A 174 18.56 4.72 0.92
C SER A 174 19.85 3.93 1.13
N GLY A 175 20.09 3.41 2.34
CA GLY A 175 21.26 2.61 2.67
C GLY A 175 21.38 1.29 1.88
N ARG A 176 20.32 0.83 1.21
CA ARG A 176 20.36 -0.33 0.29
C ARG A 176 20.96 0.00 -1.08
N MET A 177 21.25 1.26 -1.37
CA MET A 177 21.92 1.70 -2.58
C MET A 177 23.41 1.85 -2.33
N PRO A 178 24.29 1.28 -3.18
CA PRO A 178 25.71 1.57 -3.12
C PRO A 178 25.98 3.07 -3.24
N HIS A 179 26.89 3.61 -2.44
CA HIS A 179 27.19 5.05 -2.37
C HIS A 179 27.49 5.69 -3.75
N ASP A 180 28.18 4.98 -4.63
CA ASP A 180 28.52 5.49 -5.97
C ASP A 180 27.39 5.33 -7.01
N SER A 181 26.23 4.79 -6.62
CA SER A 181 25.09 4.60 -7.54
C SER A 181 24.60 5.92 -8.12
N ILE A 182 24.64 6.99 -7.33
CA ILE A 182 24.20 8.32 -7.77
C ILE A 182 24.99 8.82 -8.98
N LYS A 183 26.29 8.50 -9.07
CA LYS A 183 27.17 8.90 -10.18
C LYS A 183 26.78 8.23 -11.51
N LYS A 184 25.99 7.16 -11.45
CA LYS A 184 25.54 6.39 -12.62
C LYS A 184 24.09 6.73 -13.01
N VAL A 185 23.42 7.60 -12.26
CA VAL A 185 22.07 8.05 -12.60
C VAL A 185 22.12 8.92 -13.85
N LYS A 186 21.20 8.69 -14.78
CA LYS A 186 21.03 9.52 -15.98
C LYS A 186 19.72 10.28 -15.90
N HIS A 187 19.75 11.56 -16.24
CA HIS A 187 18.55 12.38 -16.39
C HIS A 187 17.97 12.16 -17.79
N MET A 188 16.71 11.73 -17.86
CA MET A 188 15.98 11.50 -19.11
C MET A 188 14.94 12.59 -19.39
N GLY A 189 14.72 13.48 -18.42
CA GLY A 189 13.82 14.64 -18.47
C GLY A 189 13.93 15.42 -17.16
N ASP A 190 13.01 16.36 -16.92
CA ASP A 190 13.01 17.18 -15.69
C ASP A 190 12.74 16.35 -14.44
N ASP A 191 11.85 15.35 -14.53
CA ASP A 191 11.42 14.52 -13.39
C ASP A 191 11.61 13.00 -13.63
N LEU A 192 12.22 12.62 -14.76
CA LEU A 192 12.47 11.23 -15.16
C LEU A 192 13.96 10.88 -15.10
N TYR A 193 14.28 9.79 -14.39
CA TYR A 193 15.64 9.34 -14.12
C TYR A 193 15.81 7.87 -14.50
N LEU A 194 16.96 7.52 -15.04
CA LEU A 194 17.40 6.14 -15.20
C LEU A 194 18.40 5.81 -14.08
N VAL A 195 18.01 4.90 -13.19
CA VAL A 195 18.71 4.60 -11.93
C VAL A 195 19.25 3.17 -11.96
N PRO A 196 20.52 2.92 -11.61
CA PRO A 196 21.05 1.56 -11.55
C PRO A 196 20.30 0.72 -10.50
N SER A 197 20.23 -0.60 -10.73
CA SER A 197 19.60 -1.53 -9.80
C SER A 197 20.20 -1.51 -8.39
N GLY A 198 21.49 -1.14 -8.29
CA GLY A 198 22.29 -1.21 -7.07
C GLY A 198 22.60 -2.64 -6.64
N ASN A 199 22.30 -3.64 -7.48
CA ASN A 199 22.64 -5.04 -7.26
C ASN A 199 23.93 -5.38 -8.02
N PRO A 200 25.01 -5.79 -7.34
CA PRO A 200 26.27 -6.17 -7.98
C PRO A 200 26.15 -7.31 -9.01
N LEU A 201 25.14 -8.19 -8.86
CA LEU A 201 24.90 -9.30 -9.78
C LEU A 201 24.24 -8.87 -11.09
N THR A 202 23.66 -7.67 -11.14
CA THR A 202 22.98 -7.13 -12.32
C THR A 202 23.44 -5.69 -12.57
N PRO A 203 24.72 -5.48 -12.93
CA PRO A 203 25.33 -4.15 -13.01
C PRO A 203 24.73 -3.28 -14.12
N ASP A 204 24.23 -3.90 -15.18
CA ASP A 204 23.65 -3.21 -16.34
C ASP A 204 22.13 -2.98 -16.19
N LEU A 205 21.50 -3.59 -15.19
CA LEU A 205 20.08 -3.42 -14.95
C LEU A 205 19.82 -2.03 -14.37
N THR A 206 18.93 -1.30 -15.04
CA THR A 206 18.48 0.03 -14.63
C THR A 206 16.96 0.07 -14.54
N TYR A 207 16.46 1.00 -13.74
CA TYR A 207 15.05 1.26 -13.56
C TYR A 207 14.75 2.72 -13.82
N GLU A 208 13.60 2.98 -14.43
CA GLU A 208 13.07 4.32 -14.60
C GLU A 208 12.46 4.76 -13.27
N VAL A 209 12.66 6.04 -12.92
CA VAL A 209 12.07 6.68 -11.74
C VAL A 209 11.45 7.99 -12.19
N GLU A 210 10.16 8.17 -11.92
CA GLU A 210 9.41 9.39 -12.21
C GLU A 210 9.00 10.05 -10.89
N SER A 211 9.56 11.23 -10.63
CA SER A 211 9.45 11.90 -9.34
C SER A 211 8.06 12.51 -9.11
N THR A 212 7.38 12.96 -10.17
CA THR A 212 6.10 13.69 -10.09
C THR A 212 5.00 12.80 -9.51
N ILE A 213 4.94 11.57 -9.99
CA ILE A 213 3.92 10.59 -9.56
C ILE A 213 4.47 9.60 -8.53
N GLY A 214 5.76 9.66 -8.17
CA GLY A 214 6.40 8.73 -7.24
C GLY A 214 6.31 7.28 -7.75
N TRP A 215 6.77 7.07 -8.98
CA TRP A 215 6.76 5.77 -9.65
C TRP A 215 8.18 5.31 -9.95
N CYS A 216 8.38 3.99 -9.97
CA CYS A 216 9.64 3.41 -10.39
C CYS A 216 9.40 2.07 -11.09
N SER A 217 10.07 1.77 -12.19
CA SER A 217 9.87 0.52 -12.94
C SER A 217 10.37 -0.74 -12.21
N CYS A 218 11.00 -0.60 -11.03
CA CYS A 218 11.44 -1.75 -10.25
C CYS A 218 10.26 -2.52 -9.63
N PRO A 219 10.40 -3.84 -9.35
CA PRO A 219 9.31 -4.64 -8.80
C PRO A 219 8.67 -4.09 -7.52
N ALA A 220 9.47 -3.40 -6.68
CA ALA A 220 8.96 -2.76 -5.47
C ALA A 220 8.22 -1.44 -5.74
N GLY A 221 8.63 -0.69 -6.77
CA GLY A 221 8.16 0.67 -7.04
C GLY A 221 7.09 0.77 -8.12
N ARG A 222 6.84 -0.30 -8.90
CA ARG A 222 5.97 -0.25 -10.09
C ARG A 222 4.52 0.11 -9.80
N CYS A 223 4.05 -0.19 -8.58
CA CYS A 223 2.73 0.24 -8.09
C CYS A 223 2.79 1.53 -7.25
N GLY A 224 3.88 2.30 -7.34
CA GLY A 224 4.08 3.58 -6.65
C GLY A 224 4.45 3.49 -5.17
N ALA A 225 4.82 2.31 -4.65
CA ALA A 225 5.37 2.20 -3.30
C ALA A 225 6.78 2.82 -3.24
N LEU A 226 7.16 3.40 -2.10
CA LEU A 226 8.51 3.96 -1.95
C LEU A 226 9.56 2.86 -1.99
N CYS A 227 10.48 2.95 -2.96
CA CYS A 227 11.58 2.01 -3.14
C CYS A 227 12.94 2.69 -2.93
N LYS A 228 14.00 1.89 -2.83
CA LYS A 228 15.38 2.39 -2.67
C LYS A 228 15.85 3.31 -3.81
N HIS A 229 15.35 3.11 -5.03
CA HIS A 229 15.69 3.95 -6.18
C HIS A 229 15.06 5.34 -6.07
N GLN A 230 13.80 5.42 -5.65
CA GLN A 230 13.11 6.68 -5.38
C GLN A 230 13.75 7.41 -4.19
N ALA A 231 14.10 6.68 -3.13
CA ALA A 231 14.80 7.25 -1.97
C ALA A 231 16.14 7.89 -2.37
N LEU A 232 16.94 7.21 -3.22
CA LEU A 232 18.20 7.75 -3.75
C LEU A 232 17.99 9.06 -4.53
N ILE A 233 17.01 9.11 -5.44
CA ILE A 233 16.73 10.32 -6.22
C ILE A 233 16.28 11.45 -5.30
N TYR A 234 15.36 11.17 -4.38
CA TYR A 234 14.87 12.17 -3.44
C TYR A 234 15.98 12.75 -2.55
N GLU A 235 16.86 11.91 -2.03
CA GLU A 235 17.96 12.34 -1.16
C GLU A 235 18.93 13.30 -1.87
N HIS A 236 19.23 13.05 -3.15
CA HIS A 236 20.24 13.81 -3.89
C HIS A 236 19.70 14.97 -4.72
N TYR A 237 18.49 14.83 -5.25
CA TYR A 237 17.90 15.80 -6.18
C TYR A 237 16.59 16.43 -5.66
N GLY A 238 16.01 15.91 -4.58
CA GLY A 238 14.68 16.31 -4.13
C GLY A 238 13.58 15.85 -5.10
N GLY A 239 12.52 16.63 -5.26
CA GLY A 239 11.39 16.33 -6.14
C GLY A 239 10.07 16.14 -5.37
N ALA A 240 8.98 15.93 -6.11
CA ALA A 240 7.64 15.87 -5.53
C ALA A 240 7.42 14.60 -4.68
N PHE A 241 7.71 13.42 -5.24
CA PHE A 241 7.59 12.11 -4.59
C PHE A 241 6.39 12.01 -3.62
N PRO A 242 5.14 12.00 -4.11
CA PRO A 242 3.93 11.98 -3.28
C PRO A 242 3.78 10.78 -2.35
N ASN A 243 4.63 9.76 -2.50
CA ASN A 243 4.71 8.58 -1.63
C ASN A 243 5.82 8.68 -0.56
N MET A 244 6.53 9.80 -0.49
CA MET A 244 7.55 10.05 0.52
C MET A 244 6.89 10.29 1.88
N PRO A 245 7.39 9.66 2.96
CA PRO A 245 6.96 10.03 4.30
C PRO A 245 7.34 11.48 4.64
N ALA A 246 6.60 12.07 5.60
CA ALA A 246 6.89 13.39 6.15
C ALA A 246 8.19 13.41 6.98
N ILE A 247 9.33 13.36 6.30
CA ILE A 247 10.68 13.28 6.92
C ILE A 247 11.40 14.63 6.98
N ASN A 248 10.93 15.63 6.25
CA ASN A 248 11.47 16.98 6.26
C ASN A 248 10.50 17.98 6.94
N CYS A 249 10.98 19.20 7.19
CA CYS A 249 10.18 20.28 7.79
C CYS A 249 8.89 20.60 7.01
N VAL A 250 8.89 20.48 5.68
CA VAL A 250 7.71 20.76 4.84
C VAL A 250 6.62 19.72 5.09
N GLY A 251 6.94 18.43 4.98
CA GLY A 251 5.97 17.37 5.27
C GLY A 251 5.51 17.38 6.73
N ARG A 252 6.40 17.72 7.67
CA ARG A 252 6.03 17.89 9.08
C ARG A 252 5.06 19.06 9.29
N HIS A 253 5.27 20.17 8.58
CA HIS A 253 4.37 21.31 8.59
C HIS A 253 3.02 20.98 7.95
N GLU A 254 2.98 20.23 6.85
CA GLU A 254 1.73 19.74 6.22
C GLU A 254 0.91 18.87 7.18
N LEU A 255 1.56 17.96 7.93
CA LEU A 255 0.89 17.19 8.98
C LEU A 255 0.38 18.10 10.12
N GLY A 256 1.12 19.17 10.44
CA GLY A 256 0.70 20.19 11.39
C GLY A 256 -0.55 20.95 10.92
N ILE A 257 -0.59 21.36 9.65
CA ILE A 257 -1.75 22.03 9.03
C ILE A 257 -2.95 21.09 9.02
N LEU A 258 -2.76 19.83 8.66
CA LEU A 258 -3.82 18.83 8.64
C LEU A 258 -4.45 18.62 10.03
N SER A 259 -3.65 18.78 11.09
CA SER A 259 -4.10 18.58 12.48
C SER A 259 -4.67 19.85 13.13
N LEU A 260 -4.08 21.02 12.88
CA LEU A 260 -4.40 22.27 13.60
C LEU A 260 -5.14 23.30 12.73
N GLY A 261 -5.23 23.07 11.42
CA GLY A 261 -5.74 24.06 10.47
C GLY A 261 -5.02 25.41 10.61
N ASP A 262 -5.79 26.48 10.73
CA ASP A 262 -5.31 27.85 10.84
C ASP A 262 -4.47 28.13 12.12
N GLN A 263 -4.53 27.24 13.11
CA GLN A 263 -3.74 27.36 14.33
C GLN A 263 -2.33 26.77 14.19
N CYS A 264 -1.99 26.20 13.03
CA CYS A 264 -0.67 25.65 12.79
C CYS A 264 0.41 26.74 12.83
N PRO A 265 1.53 26.54 13.57
CA PRO A 265 2.67 27.44 13.50
C PRO A 265 3.24 27.56 12.08
N PRO A 266 3.95 28.64 11.74
CA PRO A 266 4.59 28.77 10.44
C PRO A 266 5.68 27.70 10.24
N LEU A 267 6.01 27.40 8.97
CA LEU A 267 7.03 26.41 8.58
C LEU A 267 8.33 26.51 9.38
N SER A 268 8.79 27.72 9.72
CA SER A 268 10.00 27.95 10.51
C SER A 268 10.01 27.25 11.87
N PHE A 269 8.83 27.01 12.47
CA PHE A 269 8.70 26.26 13.71
C PHE A 269 9.11 24.78 13.56
N PHE A 270 8.91 24.22 12.37
CA PHE A 270 9.15 22.80 12.08
C PHE A 270 10.57 22.52 11.60
N VAL A 271 11.40 23.54 11.37
CA VAL A 271 12.78 23.39 10.89
C VAL A 271 13.67 22.90 12.04
N ALA A 272 14.21 21.70 11.90
CA ALA A 272 15.15 21.15 12.87
C ALA A 272 16.52 21.82 12.77
N VAL A 273 17.32 21.73 13.83
CA VAL A 273 18.68 22.30 13.85
C VAL A 273 19.52 21.65 12.75
N GLY A 274 20.04 22.47 11.84
CA GLY A 274 20.87 22.02 10.71
C GLY A 274 20.09 21.47 9.51
N GLU A 275 18.76 21.45 9.57
CA GLU A 275 17.92 21.04 8.44
C GLU A 275 17.81 22.17 7.41
N LYS A 276 17.96 21.81 6.13
CA LYS A 276 17.70 22.74 5.02
C LYS A 276 16.21 22.70 4.67
N VAL A 277 15.62 23.86 4.42
CA VAL A 277 14.27 23.95 3.87
C VAL A 277 14.35 23.60 2.38
N PRO A 278 13.68 22.52 1.92
CA PRO A 278 13.63 22.18 0.50
C PRO A 278 12.96 23.29 -0.31
N GLU A 279 13.39 23.51 -1.56
CA GLU A 279 12.67 24.38 -2.49
C GLU A 279 11.30 23.75 -2.79
N VAL A 280 10.22 24.41 -2.36
CA VAL A 280 8.86 23.96 -2.60
C VAL A 280 8.52 24.17 -4.08
N ARG A 281 8.57 23.11 -4.89
CA ARG A 281 7.86 23.08 -6.17
C ARG A 281 6.40 22.80 -5.83
N ASN A 282 5.50 23.73 -6.16
CA ASN A 282 4.07 23.60 -5.91
C ASN A 282 3.56 22.25 -6.41
N ILE A 283 3.20 21.35 -5.49
CA ILE A 283 2.48 20.13 -5.81
C ILE A 283 1.00 20.53 -5.84
N LEU A 284 0.42 20.55 -7.03
CA LEU A 284 -1.03 20.61 -7.16
C LEU A 284 -1.60 19.31 -6.58
N ILE A 285 -2.32 19.43 -5.47
CA ILE A 285 -3.12 18.35 -4.86
C ILE A 285 -4.32 18.06 -5.77
#